data_AF-A0A1F1D912-F1
#
_entry.id   AF-A0A1F1D912-F1
#
_cell.length_a   1.000
_cell.length_b   1.000
_cell.length_c   1.000
_cell.angle_alpha   90.00
_cell.angle_beta   90.00
_cell.angle_gamma   90.00
#
_symmetry.space_group_name_H-M   'P 1'
#
loop_
_entity.id
_entity.type
_entity.pdbx_description
1 polymer ?
#
loop_
_entity_poly.entity_id
_entity_poly.type
_entity_poly.pdbx_seq_one_letter_code
_entity_poly.pdbx_strand_id
1 'polypeptide(L)'
;MSEQTSPDASPVPSEARSPWWTSLRLWTVCACVLMVLTVLILPLPLAARASILGVLIFSAVFVTVDAGGWGKTFAALTCALLALYLVHIAQQGFVMLTSGSAAGMVLGAGMILLPILGAWALVREVLFGARIQRMAQELAASGELAEDTLPRTPAGRVDREAAAVEFEGFAAAVEQDPENWKAWFNLACMYDAGGERKRARAAMRNAWALRSGGQTKDMR
;
A
#
# COMPACT_ATOMS: atom_id res chain seq x y z
N MET A 1 44.98 -12.65 50.78
CA MET A 1 44.10 -13.82 50.99
C MET A 1 42.70 -13.36 50.65
N SER A 2 42.16 -13.92 49.57
CA SER A 2 41.08 -13.36 48.76
C SER A 2 39.71 -13.46 49.45
N GLU A 3 39.00 -12.35 49.57
CA GLU A 3 37.58 -12.34 49.94
C GLU A 3 36.76 -12.94 48.79
N GLN A 4 36.10 -14.06 49.06
CA GLN A 4 35.08 -14.67 48.21
C GLN A 4 33.75 -13.96 48.45
N THR A 5 33.30 -13.17 47.47
CA THR A 5 31.89 -12.75 47.37
C THR A 5 31.18 -13.69 46.41
N SER A 6 30.28 -14.52 46.94
CA SER A 6 29.37 -15.34 46.14
C SER A 6 28.18 -14.48 45.69
N PRO A 7 27.73 -14.53 44.42
CA PRO A 7 26.55 -13.81 43.99
C PRO A 7 25.27 -14.54 44.41
N ASP A 8 24.41 -13.80 45.10
CA ASP A 8 23.07 -14.17 45.55
C ASP A 8 22.17 -14.52 44.35
N ALA A 9 21.77 -15.78 44.26
CA ALA A 9 20.89 -16.29 43.20
C ALA A 9 19.42 -16.18 43.66
N SER A 10 18.80 -15.03 43.42
CA SER A 10 17.36 -14.87 43.62
C SER A 10 16.58 -15.66 42.55
N PRO A 11 15.56 -16.45 42.92
CA PRO A 11 14.75 -17.17 41.94
C PRO A 11 13.85 -16.19 41.16
N VAL A 12 13.98 -16.20 39.83
CA VAL A 12 13.11 -15.43 38.93
C VAL A 12 11.67 -15.98 39.05
N PRO A 13 10.65 -15.14 39.32
CA PRO A 13 9.26 -15.61 39.37
C PRO A 13 8.82 -16.11 37.99
N SER A 14 8.19 -17.29 37.97
CA SER A 14 7.66 -17.90 36.75
C SER A 14 6.57 -17.02 36.14
N GLU A 15 6.76 -16.54 34.91
CA GLU A 15 5.70 -15.93 34.12
C GLU A 15 4.50 -16.89 34.07
N ALA A 16 3.38 -16.46 34.64
CA ALA A 16 2.12 -17.19 34.56
C ALA A 16 1.70 -17.25 33.09
N ARG A 17 1.82 -18.45 32.48
CA ARG A 17 1.37 -18.71 31.12
C ARG A 17 -0.10 -18.30 31.00
N SER A 18 -0.38 -17.28 30.20
CA SER A 18 -1.75 -16.87 29.91
C SER A 18 -2.56 -18.08 29.45
N PRO A 19 -3.79 -18.29 29.96
CA PRO A 19 -4.56 -19.46 29.59
C PRO A 19 -4.82 -19.51 28.09
N TRP A 20 -4.57 -20.64 27.45
CA TRP A 20 -4.67 -20.80 25.99
C TRP A 20 -6.06 -20.45 25.41
N TRP A 21 -7.11 -20.44 26.24
CA TRP A 21 -8.49 -20.08 25.87
C TRP A 21 -8.76 -18.57 25.74
N THR A 22 -7.87 -17.70 26.21
CA THR A 22 -7.99 -16.24 25.99
C THR A 22 -7.28 -15.76 24.73
N SER A 23 -6.69 -16.68 23.95
CA SER A 23 -6.07 -16.32 22.68
C SER A 23 -7.12 -15.71 21.76
N LEU A 24 -6.92 -14.44 21.37
CA LEU A 24 -7.77 -13.68 20.45
C LEU A 24 -8.06 -14.47 19.16
N ARG A 25 -7.10 -15.30 18.74
CA ARG A 25 -7.20 -16.20 17.58
C ARG A 25 -8.30 -17.26 17.75
N LEU A 26 -8.47 -17.82 18.95
CA LEU A 26 -9.49 -18.86 19.22
C LEU A 26 -10.90 -18.27 19.11
N TRP A 27 -11.11 -17.07 19.67
CA TRP A 27 -12.36 -16.34 19.57
C TRP A 27 -12.70 -15.94 18.13
N THR A 28 -11.70 -15.54 17.35
CA THR A 28 -11.90 -15.14 15.95
C THR A 28 -12.31 -16.35 15.08
N VAL A 29 -11.71 -17.52 15.32
CA VAL A 29 -12.10 -18.77 14.65
C VAL A 29 -13.53 -19.17 15.02
N CYS A 30 -13.90 -19.14 16.30
CA CYS A 30 -15.28 -19.42 16.73
C CYS A 30 -16.31 -18.46 16.10
N ALA A 31 -15.99 -17.16 16.03
CA ALA A 31 -16.86 -16.17 15.39
C ALA A 31 -17.05 -16.43 13.89
N CYS A 32 -15.98 -16.82 13.18
CA CYS A 32 -16.06 -17.19 11.75
C CYS A 32 -16.95 -18.42 11.53
N VAL A 33 -16.79 -19.46 12.36
CA VAL A 33 -17.58 -20.69 12.27
C VAL A 33 -19.06 -20.43 12.54
N LEU A 34 -19.38 -19.62 13.55
CA LEU A 34 -20.75 -19.20 13.87
C LEU A 34 -21.38 -18.41 12.71
N MET A 35 -20.63 -17.49 12.10
CA MET A 35 -21.13 -16.71 10.97
C MET A 35 -21.39 -17.59 9.73
N VAL A 36 -20.53 -18.57 9.44
CA VAL A 36 -20.76 -19.57 8.37
C VAL A 36 -22.01 -20.42 8.63
N LEU A 37 -22.17 -20.92 9.86
CA LEU A 37 -23.37 -21.67 10.26
C LEU A 37 -24.64 -20.84 10.12
N THR A 38 -24.58 -19.56 10.51
CA THR A 38 -25.72 -18.64 10.40
C THR A 38 -26.16 -18.43 8.95
N VAL A 39 -25.21 -18.35 8.02
CA VAL A 39 -25.46 -18.19 6.58
C VAL A 39 -26.04 -19.46 5.95
N LEU A 40 -25.62 -20.64 6.42
CA LEU A 40 -26.16 -21.92 5.96
C LEU A 40 -27.61 -22.15 6.41
N ILE A 41 -28.01 -21.60 7.56
CA ILE A 41 -29.35 -21.75 8.13
C ILE A 41 -30.39 -20.82 7.45
N LEU A 42 -29.96 -19.70 6.86
CA LEU A 42 -30.87 -18.72 6.26
C LEU A 42 -31.42 -19.22 4.90
N PRO A 43 -32.73 -19.11 4.60
CA PRO A 43 -33.35 -19.55 3.34
C PRO A 43 -33.05 -18.56 2.19
N LEU A 44 -31.77 -18.32 1.94
CA LEU A 44 -31.29 -17.44 0.88
C LEU A 44 -31.23 -18.18 -0.47
N PRO A 45 -31.44 -17.48 -1.60
CA PRO A 45 -31.20 -18.03 -2.92
C PRO A 45 -29.75 -18.50 -3.05
N LEU A 46 -29.53 -19.61 -3.77
CA LEU A 46 -28.23 -20.30 -3.88
C LEU A 46 -27.07 -19.35 -4.27
N ALA A 47 -27.35 -18.36 -5.12
CA ALA A 47 -26.39 -17.34 -5.53
C ALA A 47 -25.92 -16.45 -4.35
N ALA A 48 -26.83 -16.06 -3.47
CA ALA A 48 -26.49 -15.26 -2.29
C ALA A 48 -25.70 -16.09 -1.26
N ARG A 49 -26.06 -17.36 -1.06
CA ARG A 49 -25.31 -18.28 -0.19
C ARG A 49 -23.87 -18.44 -0.67
N ALA A 50 -23.64 -18.67 -1.96
CA ALA A 50 -22.30 -18.81 -2.53
C ALA A 50 -21.45 -17.53 -2.36
N SER A 51 -22.07 -16.36 -2.51
CA SER A 51 -21.41 -15.07 -2.34
C SER A 51 -20.96 -14.85 -0.89
N ILE A 52 -21.84 -15.13 0.06
CA ILE A 52 -21.55 -14.93 1.49
C ILE A 52 -20.54 -15.98 1.99
N LEU A 53 -20.65 -17.24 1.56
CA LEU A 53 -19.62 -18.26 1.84
C LEU A 53 -18.26 -17.86 1.26
N GLY A 54 -18.24 -17.31 0.04
CA GLY A 54 -17.04 -16.76 -0.56
C GLY A 54 -16.40 -15.69 0.32
N VAL A 55 -17.16 -14.67 0.73
CA VAL A 55 -16.68 -13.60 1.62
C VAL A 55 -16.21 -14.14 2.97
N LEU A 56 -16.91 -15.12 3.55
CA LEU A 56 -16.60 -15.71 4.85
C LEU A 56 -15.33 -16.55 4.86
N ILE A 57 -15.18 -17.44 3.88
CA ILE A 57 -13.96 -18.22 3.70
C ILE A 57 -12.78 -17.28 3.52
N PHE A 58 -12.97 -16.22 2.72
CA PHE A 58 -11.92 -15.23 2.47
C PHE A 58 -11.57 -14.39 3.71
N SER A 59 -12.57 -14.03 4.52
CA SER A 59 -12.38 -13.29 5.78
C SER A 59 -11.72 -14.15 6.87
N ALA A 60 -12.01 -15.46 6.90
CA ALA A 60 -11.31 -16.39 7.78
C ALA A 60 -9.83 -16.53 7.38
N VAL A 61 -9.54 -16.62 6.07
CA VAL A 61 -8.16 -16.57 5.56
C VAL A 61 -7.48 -15.24 5.90
N PHE A 62 -8.20 -14.12 5.81
CA PHE A 62 -7.71 -12.77 6.20
C PHE A 62 -7.21 -12.70 7.62
N VAL A 63 -8.01 -13.16 8.58
CA VAL A 63 -7.62 -13.21 9.99
C VAL A 63 -6.35 -14.05 10.19
N THR A 64 -6.22 -15.16 9.47
CA THR A 64 -5.04 -16.03 9.63
C THR A 64 -3.76 -15.44 9.04
N VAL A 65 -3.87 -14.66 7.94
CA VAL A 65 -2.74 -14.02 7.26
C VAL A 65 -2.27 -12.75 7.99
N ASP A 66 -3.20 -11.94 8.49
CA ASP A 66 -2.90 -10.69 9.21
C ASP A 66 -2.05 -10.95 10.46
N ALA A 67 -2.26 -12.09 11.11
CA ALA A 67 -1.53 -12.47 12.31
C ALA A 67 -0.07 -12.92 12.07
N GLY A 68 0.43 -12.92 10.82
CA GLY A 68 1.74 -13.46 10.44
C GLY A 68 2.81 -12.45 10.01
N GLY A 69 2.49 -11.17 9.81
CA GLY A 69 3.48 -10.15 9.41
C GLY A 69 3.93 -10.20 7.94
N TRP A 70 3.19 -10.90 7.06
CA TRP A 70 3.54 -11.02 5.64
C TRP A 70 2.83 -9.93 4.81
N GLY A 71 3.47 -8.78 4.62
CA GLY A 71 2.90 -7.65 3.89
C GLY A 71 2.47 -7.97 2.44
N LYS A 72 3.19 -8.86 1.74
CA LYS A 72 2.83 -9.30 0.38
C LYS A 72 1.54 -10.12 0.35
N THR A 73 1.36 -10.99 1.34
CA THR A 73 0.15 -11.83 1.46
C THR A 73 -1.05 -10.97 1.84
N PHE A 74 -0.88 -10.02 2.76
CA PHE A 74 -1.91 -9.04 3.10
C PHE A 74 -2.35 -8.20 1.89
N ALA A 75 -1.40 -7.71 1.10
CA ALA A 75 -1.69 -6.95 -0.11
C ALA A 75 -2.43 -7.80 -1.16
N ALA A 76 -1.97 -9.03 -1.43
CA ALA A 76 -2.61 -9.93 -2.38
C ALA A 76 -4.05 -10.27 -1.95
N LEU A 77 -4.25 -10.51 -0.66
CA LEU A 77 -5.55 -10.82 -0.10
C LEU A 77 -6.50 -9.61 -0.16
N THR A 78 -6.04 -8.43 0.24
CA THR A 78 -6.84 -7.21 0.15
C THR A 78 -7.24 -6.92 -1.30
N CYS A 79 -6.33 -7.13 -2.26
CA CYS A 79 -6.64 -7.01 -3.69
C CYS A 79 -7.71 -8.01 -4.14
N ALA A 80 -7.64 -9.26 -3.69
CA ALA A 80 -8.62 -10.27 -4.03
C ALA A 80 -9.99 -10.01 -3.37
N LEU A 81 -10.04 -9.51 -2.14
CA LEU A 81 -11.28 -9.09 -1.48
C LEU A 81 -11.91 -7.91 -2.24
N LEU A 82 -11.09 -6.92 -2.63
CA LEU A 82 -11.54 -5.83 -3.48
C LEU A 82 -12.08 -6.34 -4.81
N ALA A 83 -11.40 -7.28 -5.47
CA ALA A 83 -11.85 -7.86 -6.73
C ALA A 83 -13.20 -8.57 -6.58
N LEU A 84 -13.38 -9.38 -5.53
CA LEU A 84 -14.67 -10.03 -5.22
C LEU A 84 -15.77 -8.99 -4.99
N TYR A 85 -15.48 -7.92 -4.25
CA TYR A 85 -16.42 -6.82 -4.05
C TYR A 85 -16.80 -6.13 -5.36
N LEU A 86 -15.84 -5.83 -6.23
CA LEU A 86 -16.10 -5.23 -7.55
C LEU A 86 -16.96 -6.14 -8.43
N VAL A 87 -16.71 -7.45 -8.41
CA VAL A 87 -17.54 -8.45 -9.13
C VAL A 87 -18.96 -8.47 -8.56
N HIS A 88 -19.11 -8.44 -7.23
CA HIS A 88 -20.42 -8.42 -6.58
C HIS A 88 -21.23 -7.18 -6.98
N ILE A 89 -20.61 -6.00 -6.96
CA ILE A 89 -21.23 -4.75 -7.38
C ILE A 89 -21.59 -4.79 -8.88
N ALA A 90 -20.69 -5.31 -9.73
CA ALA A 90 -20.96 -5.46 -11.16
C ALA A 90 -22.14 -6.40 -11.43
N GLN A 91 -22.25 -7.50 -10.68
CA GLN A 91 -23.39 -8.42 -10.75
C GLN A 91 -24.70 -7.72 -10.37
N GLN A 92 -24.72 -6.95 -9.29
CA GLN A 92 -25.91 -6.17 -8.92
C GLN A 92 -26.26 -5.11 -9.99
N GLY A 93 -25.25 -4.49 -10.60
CA GLY A 93 -25.44 -3.48 -11.65
C GLY A 93 -26.04 -4.09 -12.89
N PHE A 94 -25.61 -5.30 -13.23
CA PHE A 94 -26.17 -6.07 -14.32
C PHE A 94 -27.65 -6.40 -14.10
N VAL A 95 -28.03 -6.82 -12.88
CA VAL A 95 -29.44 -7.08 -12.55
C VAL A 95 -30.29 -5.81 -12.74
N MET A 96 -29.81 -4.66 -12.26
CA MET A 96 -30.50 -3.38 -12.45
C MET A 96 -30.62 -2.98 -13.93
N LEU A 97 -29.58 -3.22 -14.74
CA LEU A 97 -29.60 -2.99 -16.18
C LEU A 97 -30.68 -3.84 -16.88
N THR A 98 -30.82 -5.10 -16.46
CA THR A 98 -31.82 -6.03 -17.02
C THR A 98 -33.23 -5.85 -16.46
N SER A 99 -33.46 -4.88 -15.57
CA SER A 99 -34.76 -4.68 -14.91
C SER A 99 -35.88 -4.17 -15.83
N GLY A 100 -35.55 -3.70 -17.03
CA GLY A 100 -36.51 -3.12 -17.99
C GLY A 100 -36.99 -1.70 -17.65
N SER A 101 -36.56 -1.13 -16.52
CA SER A 101 -36.89 0.24 -16.12
C SER A 101 -35.80 1.24 -16.55
N ALA A 102 -36.19 2.44 -16.98
CA ALA A 102 -35.24 3.50 -17.34
C ALA A 102 -34.35 3.91 -16.16
N ALA A 103 -34.93 4.05 -14.97
CA ALA A 103 -34.18 4.36 -13.76
C ALA A 103 -33.18 3.26 -13.38
N GLY A 104 -33.58 1.98 -13.48
CA GLY A 104 -32.70 0.84 -13.23
C GLY A 104 -31.53 0.76 -14.21
N MET A 105 -31.76 1.08 -15.50
CA MET A 105 -30.68 1.14 -16.49
C MET A 105 -29.63 2.20 -16.14
N VAL A 106 -30.05 3.41 -15.76
CA VAL A 106 -29.12 4.50 -15.39
C VAL A 106 -28.33 4.14 -14.13
N LEU A 107 -28.99 3.64 -13.09
CA LEU A 107 -28.33 3.25 -11.84
C LEU A 107 -27.38 2.07 -12.05
N GLY A 108 -27.80 1.04 -12.79
CA GLY A 108 -26.98 -0.11 -13.10
C GLY A 108 -25.75 0.25 -13.95
N ALA A 109 -25.91 1.13 -14.94
CA ALA A 109 -24.79 1.64 -15.73
C ALA A 109 -23.77 2.38 -14.85
N GLY A 110 -24.22 3.29 -13.98
CA GLY A 110 -23.35 4.01 -13.04
C GLY A 110 -22.61 3.05 -12.10
N MET A 111 -23.31 2.03 -11.61
CA MET A 111 -22.76 1.04 -10.69
C MET A 111 -21.72 0.11 -11.34
N ILE A 112 -21.70 -0.02 -12.67
CA ILE A 112 -20.66 -0.76 -13.40
C ILE A 112 -19.53 0.17 -13.85
N LEU A 113 -19.86 1.36 -14.39
CA LEU A 113 -18.89 2.31 -14.92
C LEU A 113 -17.94 2.84 -13.84
N LEU A 114 -18.45 3.21 -12.67
CA LEU A 114 -17.63 3.74 -11.57
C LEU A 114 -16.53 2.75 -11.12
N PRO A 115 -16.84 1.48 -10.80
CA PRO A 115 -15.81 0.49 -10.46
C PRO A 115 -14.80 0.24 -11.60
N ILE A 116 -15.23 0.21 -12.85
CA ILE A 116 -14.33 0.04 -14.00
C ILE A 116 -13.33 1.19 -14.06
N LEU A 117 -13.80 2.43 -13.92
CA LEU A 117 -12.93 3.62 -13.90
C LEU A 117 -11.97 3.59 -12.71
N GLY A 118 -12.46 3.19 -11.53
CA GLY A 118 -11.62 3.04 -10.33
C GLY A 118 -10.53 1.99 -10.51
N ALA A 119 -10.89 0.80 -11.02
CA ALA A 119 -9.95 -0.27 -11.30
C ALA A 119 -8.92 0.14 -12.36
N TRP A 120 -9.34 0.81 -13.43
CA TRP A 120 -8.46 1.34 -14.46
C TRP A 120 -7.47 2.38 -13.89
N ALA A 121 -7.95 3.32 -13.09
CA ALA A 121 -7.11 4.34 -12.45
C ALA A 121 -6.08 3.70 -11.50
N LEU A 122 -6.50 2.74 -10.69
CA LEU A 122 -5.63 1.99 -9.78
C LEU A 122 -4.53 1.23 -10.54
N VAL A 123 -4.91 0.50 -11.60
CA VAL A 123 -3.94 -0.23 -12.43
C VAL A 123 -2.94 0.75 -13.05
N ARG A 124 -3.40 1.90 -13.54
CA ARG A 124 -2.49 2.94 -14.07
C ARG A 124 -1.51 3.45 -13.03
N GLU A 125 -1.97 3.70 -11.80
CA GLU A 125 -1.15 4.18 -10.70
C GLU A 125 -0.10 3.13 -10.27
N VAL A 126 -0.51 1.87 -10.15
CA VAL A 126 0.40 0.76 -9.80
C VAL A 126 1.47 0.56 -10.88
N LEU A 127 1.08 0.60 -12.15
CA LEU A 127 2.02 0.51 -13.26
C LEU A 127 2.99 1.70 -13.28
N PHE A 128 2.52 2.90 -12.97
CA PHE A 128 3.37 4.08 -12.82
C PHE A 128 4.38 3.89 -11.70
N GLY A 129 3.95 3.49 -10.50
CA GLY A 129 4.84 3.20 -9.37
C GLY A 129 5.88 2.12 -9.70
N ALA A 130 5.50 1.05 -10.39
CA ALA A 130 6.42 0.00 -10.83
C ALA A 130 7.48 0.52 -11.83
N ARG A 131 7.12 1.46 -12.70
CA ARG A 131 8.05 2.10 -13.63
C ARG A 131 9.04 3.01 -12.92
N ILE A 132 8.58 3.81 -11.96
CA ILE A 132 9.46 4.64 -11.11
C ILE A 132 10.42 3.75 -10.30
N GLN A 133 9.94 2.63 -9.76
CA GLN A 133 10.81 1.68 -9.06
C GLN A 133 11.90 1.10 -9.97
N ARG A 134 11.57 0.77 -11.23
CA ARG A 134 12.58 0.32 -12.21
C ARG A 134 13.61 1.40 -12.51
N MET A 135 13.19 2.66 -12.62
CA MET A 135 14.12 3.79 -12.78
C MET A 135 15.06 3.92 -11.57
N ALA A 136 14.54 3.80 -10.35
CA ALA A 136 15.34 3.80 -9.13
C ALA A 136 16.37 2.66 -9.12
N GLN A 137 15.94 1.45 -9.49
CA GLN A 137 16.81 0.26 -9.55
C GLN A 137 17.92 0.42 -10.59
N GLU A 138 17.64 1.04 -11.72
CA GLU A 138 18.65 1.31 -12.76
C GLU A 138 19.70 2.30 -12.28
N LEU A 139 19.30 3.40 -11.64
CA LEU A 139 20.23 4.36 -11.03
C LEU A 139 21.03 3.72 -9.89
N ALA A 140 20.38 2.88 -9.08
CA ALA A 140 21.06 2.19 -7.99
C ALA A 140 22.12 1.21 -8.53
N ALA A 141 21.81 0.50 -9.61
CA ALA A 141 22.73 -0.42 -10.26
C ALA A 141 23.94 0.29 -10.89
N SER A 142 23.78 1.53 -11.35
CA SER A 142 24.88 2.34 -11.88
C SER A 142 25.61 3.17 -10.82
N GLY A 143 25.14 3.16 -9.57
CA GLY A 143 25.69 4.00 -8.50
C GLY A 143 25.40 5.49 -8.67
N GLU A 144 24.44 5.85 -9.53
CA GLU A 144 24.04 7.23 -9.81
C GLU A 144 22.81 7.66 -8.99
N LEU A 145 22.23 6.74 -8.21
CA LEU A 145 21.12 7.07 -7.31
C LEU A 145 21.62 7.93 -6.17
N ALA A 146 21.04 9.10 -6.00
CA ALA A 146 21.39 9.99 -4.90
C ALA A 146 21.05 9.35 -3.54
N GLU A 147 22.04 9.32 -2.64
CA GLU A 147 21.86 8.83 -1.28
C GLU A 147 21.22 9.91 -0.40
N ASP A 148 20.32 9.50 0.51
CA ASP A 148 19.73 10.41 1.50
C ASP A 148 20.75 10.69 2.61
N THR A 149 21.60 11.69 2.39
CA THR A 149 22.60 12.20 3.35
C THR A 149 22.07 13.35 4.18
N LEU A 150 20.77 13.68 4.08
CA LEU A 150 20.20 14.87 4.70
C LEU A 150 20.29 14.80 6.24
N PRO A 151 20.83 15.83 6.90
CA PRO A 151 20.88 15.88 8.35
C PRO A 151 19.48 15.82 8.95
N ARG A 152 19.33 15.05 10.04
CA ARG A 152 18.07 14.91 10.76
C ARG A 152 18.21 15.50 12.16
N THR A 153 17.17 16.22 12.57
CA THR A 153 16.98 16.67 13.95
C THR A 153 16.92 15.47 14.92
N PRO A 154 17.13 15.67 16.23
CA PRO A 154 16.98 14.61 17.23
C PRO A 154 15.58 13.94 17.24
N ALA A 155 14.55 14.66 16.76
CA ALA A 155 13.20 14.15 16.58
C ALA A 155 13.01 13.34 15.27
N GLY A 156 14.07 13.12 14.50
CA GLY A 156 14.07 12.37 13.24
C GLY A 156 13.59 13.15 12.02
N ARG A 157 13.20 14.43 12.16
CA ARG A 157 12.79 15.28 11.03
C ARG A 157 14.02 15.80 10.29
N VAL A 158 13.98 15.82 8.96
CA VAL A 158 15.00 16.45 8.13
C VAL A 158 15.16 17.92 8.51
N ASP A 159 16.41 18.34 8.71
CA ASP A 159 16.78 19.73 8.91
C ASP A 159 16.58 20.48 7.58
N ARG A 160 15.65 21.45 7.58
CA ARG A 160 15.28 22.18 6.37
C ARG A 160 16.37 23.10 5.87
N GLU A 161 17.17 23.69 6.76
CA GLU A 161 18.23 24.61 6.37
C GLU A 161 19.37 23.84 5.72
N ALA A 162 19.78 22.72 6.32
CA ALA A 162 20.79 21.84 5.73
C ALA A 162 20.30 21.22 4.41
N ALA A 163 19.02 20.84 4.32
CA ALA A 163 18.46 20.28 3.10
C ALA A 163 18.36 21.30 1.97
N ALA A 164 18.13 22.58 2.26
CA ALA A 164 18.12 23.63 1.24
C ALA A 164 19.47 23.74 0.51
N VAL A 165 20.59 23.60 1.22
CA VAL A 165 21.95 23.63 0.63
C VAL A 165 22.16 22.46 -0.33
N GLU A 166 21.77 21.25 0.06
CA GLU A 166 21.85 20.06 -0.80
C GLU A 166 20.93 20.21 -2.03
N PHE A 167 19.73 20.78 -1.87
CA PHE A 167 18.80 20.99 -2.98
C PHE A 167 19.36 21.88 -4.08
N GLU A 168 20.17 22.89 -3.73
CA GLU A 168 20.82 23.76 -4.73
C GLU A 168 21.76 22.98 -5.64
N GLY A 169 22.49 22.00 -5.10
CA GLY A 169 23.38 21.14 -5.90
C GLY A 169 22.60 20.31 -6.93
N PHE A 170 21.50 19.67 -6.51
CA PHE A 170 20.66 18.89 -7.42
C PHE A 170 19.89 19.77 -8.42
N ALA A 171 19.46 20.97 -8.00
CA ALA A 171 18.82 21.93 -8.88
C ALA A 171 19.79 22.43 -9.96
N ALA A 172 21.02 22.77 -9.57
CA ALA A 172 22.08 23.16 -10.50
C ALA A 172 22.43 22.05 -11.49
N ALA A 173 22.45 20.78 -11.06
CA ALA A 173 22.66 19.64 -11.95
C ALA A 173 21.55 19.52 -13.02
N VAL A 174 20.30 19.81 -12.65
CA VAL A 174 19.17 19.85 -13.59
C VAL A 174 19.25 21.08 -14.52
N GLU A 175 19.73 22.23 -14.04
CA GLU A 175 19.95 23.41 -14.88
C GLU A 175 21.08 23.22 -15.89
N GLN A 176 22.13 22.48 -15.51
CA GLN A 176 23.26 22.16 -16.38
C GLN A 176 22.89 21.17 -17.50
N ASP A 177 22.05 20.19 -17.17
CA ASP A 177 21.62 19.16 -18.12
C ASP A 177 20.09 18.92 -18.03
N PRO A 178 19.28 19.83 -18.61
CA PRO A 178 17.82 19.78 -18.47
C PRO A 178 17.17 18.57 -19.16
N GLU A 179 17.87 17.90 -20.08
CA GLU A 179 17.37 16.74 -20.81
C GLU A 179 17.72 15.40 -20.11
N ASN A 180 18.47 15.46 -19.01
CA ASN A 180 18.87 14.28 -18.26
C ASN A 180 17.83 13.87 -17.21
N TRP A 181 17.09 12.82 -17.56
CA TRP A 181 16.06 12.27 -16.68
C TRP A 181 16.59 11.81 -15.31
N LYS A 182 17.88 11.43 -15.20
CA LYS A 182 18.48 10.97 -13.94
C LYS A 182 18.65 12.13 -12.95
N ALA A 183 19.08 13.30 -13.45
CA ALA A 183 19.21 14.51 -12.64
C ALA A 183 17.84 14.93 -12.07
N TRP A 184 16.79 14.91 -12.91
CA TRP A 184 15.41 15.16 -12.47
C TRP A 184 14.90 14.14 -11.46
N PHE A 185 15.27 12.86 -11.60
CA PHE A 185 14.90 11.80 -10.67
C PHE A 185 15.53 12.02 -9.28
N ASN A 186 16.83 12.28 -9.24
CA ASN A 186 17.56 12.55 -8.00
C ASN A 186 17.05 13.83 -7.30
N LEU A 187 16.79 14.90 -8.06
CA LEU A 187 16.16 16.11 -7.55
C LEU A 187 14.79 15.82 -6.92
N ALA A 188 13.98 14.96 -7.57
CA ALA A 188 12.69 14.55 -7.03
C ALA A 188 12.82 13.80 -5.71
N CYS A 189 13.77 12.88 -5.60
CA CYS A 189 14.08 12.15 -4.36
C CYS A 189 14.48 13.10 -3.23
N MET A 190 15.31 14.10 -3.52
CA MET A 190 15.74 15.08 -2.52
C MET A 190 14.60 15.98 -2.04
N TYR A 191 13.76 16.49 -2.95
CA TYR A 191 12.54 17.18 -2.53
C TYR A 191 11.62 16.30 -1.70
N ASP A 192 11.53 15.00 -1.99
CA ASP A 192 10.70 14.08 -1.24
C ASP A 192 11.23 13.84 0.18
N ALA A 193 12.56 13.67 0.31
CA ALA A 193 13.26 13.55 1.59
C ALA A 193 13.11 14.82 2.45
N GLY A 194 13.19 16.00 1.82
CA GLY A 194 12.90 17.30 2.44
C GLY A 194 11.44 17.54 2.83
N GLY A 195 10.51 16.70 2.37
CA GLY A 195 9.07 16.86 2.59
C GLY A 195 8.37 17.83 1.62
N GLU A 196 9.03 18.29 0.56
CA GLU A 196 8.47 19.14 -0.49
C GLU A 196 7.68 18.34 -1.55
N ARG A 197 6.61 17.65 -1.11
CA ARG A 197 5.85 16.70 -1.93
C ARG A 197 5.29 17.24 -3.26
N LYS A 198 5.04 18.55 -3.35
CA LYS A 198 4.58 19.19 -4.60
C LYS A 198 5.72 19.30 -5.63
N ARG A 199 6.90 19.77 -5.20
CA ARG A 199 8.09 19.90 -6.04
C ARG A 199 8.68 18.54 -6.41
N ALA A 200 8.71 17.60 -5.46
CA ALA A 200 9.09 16.21 -5.71
C ALA A 200 8.28 15.58 -6.85
N ARG A 201 6.95 15.70 -6.81
CA ARG A 201 6.08 15.19 -7.86
C ARG A 201 6.26 15.91 -9.19
N ALA A 202 6.59 17.20 -9.19
CA ALA A 202 6.87 17.94 -10.42
C ALA A 202 8.17 17.47 -11.08
N ALA A 203 9.25 17.37 -10.30
CA ALA A 203 10.54 16.87 -10.78
C ALA A 203 10.43 15.42 -11.28
N MET A 204 9.72 14.56 -10.54
CA MET A 204 9.49 13.17 -10.96
C MET A 204 8.70 13.06 -12.27
N ARG A 205 7.74 13.97 -12.52
CA ARG A 205 7.02 14.03 -13.81
C ARG A 205 7.95 14.43 -14.96
N ASN A 206 8.88 15.36 -14.74
CA ASN A 206 9.89 15.74 -15.73
C ASN A 206 10.85 14.58 -16.01
N ALA A 207 11.32 13.89 -14.97
CA ALA A 207 12.13 12.67 -15.11
C ALA A 207 11.41 11.62 -15.96
N TRP A 208 10.13 11.35 -15.65
CA TRP A 208 9.33 10.41 -16.44
C TRP A 208 9.08 10.88 -17.88
N ALA A 209 8.83 12.18 -18.10
CA ALA A 209 8.62 12.73 -19.43
C ALA A 209 9.86 12.51 -20.30
N LEU A 210 11.04 12.89 -19.84
CA LEU A 210 12.30 12.67 -20.57
C LEU A 210 12.57 11.18 -20.82
N ARG A 211 12.38 10.35 -19.80
CA ARG A 211 12.53 8.89 -19.90
C ARG A 211 11.60 8.27 -20.95
N SER A 212 10.42 8.84 -21.15
CA SER A 212 9.42 8.39 -22.12
C SER A 212 9.50 9.09 -23.48
N GLY A 213 10.53 9.91 -23.71
CA GLY A 213 10.75 10.65 -24.96
C GLY A 213 9.90 11.91 -25.12
N GLY A 214 9.30 12.39 -24.03
CA GLY A 214 8.61 13.68 -23.94
C GLY A 214 9.54 14.82 -23.54
N GLN A 215 8.98 16.01 -23.35
CA GLN A 215 9.70 17.22 -22.95
C GLN A 215 9.40 17.56 -21.49
N THR A 216 10.35 18.23 -20.83
CA THR A 216 10.15 18.75 -19.47
C THR A 216 9.23 19.96 -19.46
N LYS A 217 8.52 20.14 -18.35
CA LYS A 217 7.78 21.36 -18.07
C LYS A 217 8.57 22.20 -17.07
N ASP A 218 8.63 23.50 -17.35
CA ASP A 218 9.27 24.46 -16.46
C ASP A 218 8.66 24.41 -15.04
N MET A 219 9.53 24.38 -14.04
CA MET A 219 9.21 24.30 -12.62
C MET A 219 9.38 25.68 -11.97
N ARG A 220 8.49 26.62 -12.33
CA ARG A 220 8.32 27.88 -11.60
C ARG A 220 7.63 27.70 -10.25
#